data_AF-I2C5D4-F1
#
_entry.id   AF-I2C5D4-F1
#
_cell.length_a   1.000
_cell.length_b   1.000
_cell.length_c   1.000
_cell.angle_alpha   90.00
_cell.angle_beta   90.00
_cell.angle_gamma   90.00
#
_symmetry.space_group_name_H-M   'P 1'
#
loop_
_entity.id
_entity.type
_entity.pdbx_description
1 polymer ?
#
loop_
_entity_poly.entity_id
_entity_poly.type
_entity_poly.pdbx_seq_one_letter_code
_entity_poly.pdbx_strand_id
1 'polypeptide(L)'
;MNFVQPIRDPECIFYIKRFLKEQSERNYMLFVTGINSGLRISDILELRVRDAKRPYFNLIEKKTKKKKRIDMTPALQKELKAYIEGKEDHEYLFKSQGINKPISRVDGL
;
A
#
# COMPACT_ATOMS: atom_id res chain seq x y z
N MET A 1 20.49 4.21 -20.40
CA MET A 1 19.12 4.60 -20.02
C MET A 1 18.33 3.31 -19.85
N ASN A 2 18.00 2.89 -18.62
CA ASN A 2 17.17 1.71 -18.44
C ASN A 2 15.72 2.10 -18.71
N PHE A 3 15.18 1.69 -19.86
CA PHE A 3 13.78 1.92 -20.22
C PHE A 3 12.92 0.91 -19.47
N VAL A 4 12.01 1.40 -18.63
CA VAL A 4 11.05 0.56 -17.90
C VAL A 4 9.66 0.76 -18.49
N GLN A 5 8.97 -0.34 -18.78
CA GLN A 5 7.58 -0.30 -19.24
C GLN A 5 6.63 -0.57 -18.07
N PRO A 6 5.49 0.15 -17.98
CA PRO A 6 4.46 -0.18 -17.00
C PRO A 6 3.87 -1.56 -17.30
N ILE A 7 3.49 -2.29 -16.25
CA ILE A 7 2.76 -3.55 -16.39
C ILE A 7 1.34 -3.20 -16.86
N ARG A 8 0.96 -3.68 -18.04
CA ARG A 8 -0.36 -3.42 -18.65
C ARG A 8 -1.24 -4.66 -18.77
N ASP A 9 -0.64 -5.84 -18.65
CA ASP A 9 -1.35 -7.11 -18.82
C ASP A 9 -2.09 -7.51 -17.53
N PRO A 10 -3.43 -7.66 -17.57
CA PRO A 10 -4.22 -8.14 -16.44
C PRO A 10 -3.83 -9.53 -15.95
N GLU A 11 -3.38 -10.43 -16.83
CA GLU A 11 -2.94 -11.79 -16.46
C GLU A 11 -1.67 -11.70 -15.60
N CYS A 12 -0.68 -10.92 -16.03
CA CYS A 12 0.48 -10.62 -15.20
C CYS A 12 0.11 -10.10 -13.81
N ILE A 13 -0.85 -9.16 -13.71
CA ILE A 13 -1.32 -8.63 -12.42
C ILE A 13 -1.96 -9.73 -11.58
N PHE A 14 -2.74 -10.62 -12.19
CA PHE A 14 -3.38 -11.75 -11.53
C PHE A 14 -2.34 -12.71 -10.93
N TYR A 15 -1.33 -13.12 -11.70
CA TYR A 15 -0.28 -14.01 -11.20
C TYR A 15 0.56 -13.36 -10.09
N ILE A 16 0.89 -12.06 -10.19
CA ILE A 16 1.59 -11.33 -9.12
C ILE A 16 0.75 -11.32 -7.84
N LYS A 17 -0.54 -11.00 -7.95
CA LYS A 17 -1.46 -11.01 -6.80
C LYS A 17 -1.49 -12.38 -6.13
N ARG A 18 -1.63 -13.46 -6.91
CA ARG A 18 -1.66 -14.83 -6.41
C ARG A 18 -0.36 -15.20 -5.70
N PHE A 19 0.77 -14.97 -6.34
CA PHE A 19 2.09 -15.25 -5.78
C PHE A 19 2.33 -14.49 -4.46
N LEU A 20 2.02 -13.18 -4.43
CA LEU A 20 2.21 -12.38 -3.20
C LEU A 20 1.29 -12.82 -2.07
N LYS A 21 0.05 -13.23 -2.39
CA LYS A 21 -0.93 -13.69 -1.38
C LYS A 21 -0.50 -15.00 -0.73
N GLU A 22 0.14 -15.89 -1.49
CA GLU A 22 0.70 -17.15 -0.97
C GLU A 22 1.91 -16.92 -0.04
N GLN A 23 2.68 -15.85 -0.27
CA GLN A 23 3.90 -15.55 0.50
C GLN A 23 3.65 -14.67 1.73
N SER A 24 2.88 -13.59 1.57
CA SER A 24 2.66 -12.60 2.63
C SER A 24 1.44 -11.73 2.32
N GLU A 25 0.42 -11.82 3.16
CA GLU A 25 -0.76 -10.96 3.09
C GLU A 25 -0.39 -9.47 3.10
N ARG A 26 0.63 -9.08 3.87
CA ARG A 26 1.16 -7.71 3.90
C ARG A 26 1.67 -7.27 2.53
N ASN A 27 2.49 -8.09 1.86
CA ASN A 27 3.06 -7.74 0.56
C ASN A 27 1.98 -7.71 -0.53
N TYR A 28 1.02 -8.64 -0.45
CA TYR A 28 -0.18 -8.63 -1.28
C TYR A 28 -0.94 -7.30 -1.13
N MET A 29 -1.24 -6.89 0.11
CA MET A 29 -1.99 -5.67 0.36
C MET A 29 -1.22 -4.39 0.02
N LEU A 30 0.12 -4.41 0.15
CA LEU A 30 0.98 -3.33 -0.32
C LEU A 30 0.86 -3.15 -1.85
N PHE A 31 0.91 -4.27 -2.59
CA PHE A 31 0.75 -4.27 -4.04
C PHE A 31 -0.65 -3.82 -4.47
N VAL A 32 -1.71 -4.40 -3.86
CA VAL A 32 -3.11 -4.03 -4.13
C VAL A 32 -3.35 -2.55 -3.86
N THR A 33 -2.81 -2.02 -2.76
CA THR A 33 -2.90 -0.59 -2.44
C THR A 33 -2.21 0.25 -3.49
N GLY A 34 -0.99 -0.12 -3.89
CA GLY A 34 -0.23 0.61 -4.91
C GLY A 34 -0.95 0.73 -6.24
N ILE A 35 -1.44 -0.41 -6.78
CA ILE A 35 -2.08 -0.42 -8.10
C ILE A 35 -3.48 0.21 -8.11
N ASN A 36 -4.20 0.21 -6.97
CA ASN A 36 -5.56 0.80 -6.91
C ASN A 36 -5.56 2.29 -6.55
N SER A 37 -4.51 2.79 -5.90
CA SER A 37 -4.46 4.18 -5.43
C SER A 37 -3.55 5.09 -6.26
N GLY A 38 -2.62 4.52 -7.03
CA GLY A 38 -1.61 5.30 -7.79
C GLY A 38 -0.64 6.09 -6.90
N LEU A 39 -0.58 5.76 -5.60
CA LEU A 39 0.33 6.39 -4.66
C LEU A 39 1.78 6.01 -4.95
N ARG A 40 2.70 6.93 -4.64
CA ARG A 40 4.13 6.59 -4.64
C ARG A 40 4.41 5.65 -3.48
N ILE A 41 5.30 4.69 -3.69
CA ILE A 41 5.62 3.69 -2.66
C ILE A 41 6.07 4.34 -1.34
N SER A 42 6.80 5.46 -1.38
CA SER A 42 7.20 6.20 -0.17
C SER A 42 6.01 6.68 0.65
N ASP A 43 4.94 7.10 -0.03
CA ASP A 43 3.76 7.65 0.62
C ASP A 43 2.90 6.51 1.19
N ILE A 44 2.84 5.37 0.48
CA ILE A 44 2.17 4.14 0.96
C ILE A 44 2.81 3.62 2.24
N LEU A 45 4.14 3.64 2.33
CA LEU A 45 4.88 3.15 3.49
C LEU A 45 4.68 4.02 4.75
N GLU A 46 4.29 5.29 4.58
CA GLU A 46 3.98 6.20 5.69
C GLU A 46 2.54 6.05 6.22
N LEU A 47 1.68 5.30 5.52
CA LEU A 47 0.28 5.08 5.93
C LEU A 47 0.17 4.30 7.24
N ARG A 48 -0.83 4.68 8.04
CA ARG A 48 -1.21 3.98 9.26
C ARG A 48 -2.57 3.32 9.14
N VAL A 49 -2.87 2.41 10.05
CA VAL A 49 -4.17 1.70 10.13
C VAL A 49 -5.35 2.68 10.14
N ARG A 50 -5.25 3.77 10.91
CA ARG A 50 -6.29 4.82 10.95
C ARG A 50 -6.60 5.47 9.60
N ASP A 51 -5.63 5.49 8.68
CA ASP A 51 -5.80 6.09 7.35
C ASP A 51 -6.62 5.17 6.44
N ALA A 52 -6.50 3.84 6.62
CA ALA A 52 -7.25 2.82 5.90
C ALA A 52 -8.72 2.69 6.36
N LYS A 53 -9.09 3.28 7.51
CA LYS A 53 -10.49 3.32 8.01
C LYS A 53 -11.35 4.38 7.30
N ARG A 54 -10.75 5.26 6.51
CA ARG A 54 -11.43 6.34 5.77
C ARG A 54 -11.69 5.92 4.33
N PRO A 55 -12.66 6.54 3.63
CA PRO A 55 -12.89 6.25 2.21
C PRO A 55 -11.83 6.90 1.28
N TYR A 56 -10.80 7.54 1.84
CA TYR A 56 -9.77 8.27 1.11
C TYR A 56 -8.44 8.32 1.86
N PHE A 57 -7.34 8.45 1.13
CA PHE A 57 -6.02 8.76 1.68
C PHE A 57 -5.78 10.27 1.69
N ASN A 58 -5.23 10.78 2.81
CA ASN A 58 -4.70 12.13 2.91
C ASN A 58 -3.19 12.10 2.72
N LEU A 59 -2.67 12.92 1.82
CA LEU A 59 -1.24 13.08 1.58
C LEU A 59 -0.85 14.54 1.76
N ILE A 60 0.40 14.75 2.15
CA ILE A 60 1.04 16.05 2.12
C ILE A 60 2.16 15.96 1.09
N GLU A 61 2.06 16.75 0.02
CA GLU A 61 3.11 16.78 -0.98
C GLU A 61 4.41 17.31 -0.37
N LYS A 62 5.48 16.50 -0.40
CA LYS A 62 6.76 16.85 0.24
C LYS A 62 7.35 18.18 -0.24
N LYS A 63 7.22 18.51 -1.54
CA LYS A 63 7.78 19.74 -2.12
C LYS A 63 6.96 21.00 -1.81
N THR A 64 5.64 20.92 -1.94
CA THR A 64 4.75 22.10 -1.91
C THR A 64 4.03 22.26 -0.58
N LYS A 65 4.07 21.23 0.29
CA LYS A 65 3.27 21.07 1.51
C LYS A 65 1.75 21.12 1.28
N LYS A 66 1.28 21.03 0.03
CA LYS A 66 -0.16 21.01 -0.27
C LYS A 66 -0.77 19.68 0.18
N LYS A 67 -1.95 19.76 0.78
CA LYS A 67 -2.76 18.58 1.13
C LYS A 67 -3.45 18.08 -0.13
N LYS A 68 -3.36 16.77 -0.36
CA LYS A 68 -4.06 16.07 -1.44
C LYS A 68 -4.91 14.95 -0.85
N ARG A 69 -6.13 14.83 -1.35
CA ARG A 69 -7.03 13.71 -1.05
C ARG A 69 -7.12 12.80 -2.27
N ILE A 70 -7.03 11.49 -2.05
CA ILE A 70 -7.25 10.47 -3.07
C ILE A 70 -8.30 9.51 -2.55
N ASP A 71 -9.46 9.49 -3.22
CA ASP A 71 -10.53 8.56 -2.87
C ASP A 71 -10.12 7.11 -3.21
N MET A 72 -10.47 6.19 -2.33
CA MET A 72 -10.21 4.77 -2.53
C MET A 72 -11.31 4.15 -3.36
N THR A 73 -10.94 3.22 -4.25
CA THR A 73 -11.93 2.40 -4.94
C THR A 73 -12.72 1.56 -3.94
N PRO A 74 -14.01 1.25 -4.19
CA PRO A 74 -14.79 0.38 -3.29
C PRO A 74 -14.12 -0.98 -3.05
N ALA A 75 -13.45 -1.52 -4.07
CA ALA A 75 -12.67 -2.75 -3.96
C ALA A 75 -11.52 -2.61 -2.95
N LEU A 76 -10.74 -1.53 -3.03
CA LEU A 76 -9.64 -1.29 -2.10
C LEU A 76 -10.15 -1.09 -0.66
N GLN A 77 -11.26 -0.37 -0.48
CA GLN A 77 -11.86 -0.17 0.85
C GLN A 77 -12.27 -1.50 1.48
N LYS A 78 -12.87 -2.42 0.69
CA LYS A 78 -13.27 -3.75 1.17
C LYS A 78 -12.07 -4.58 1.61
N GLU A 79 -11.02 -4.65 0.79
CA GLU A 79 -9.80 -5.42 1.10
C GLU A 79 -9.08 -4.83 2.32
N LEU A 80 -8.96 -3.50 2.40
CA LEU A 80 -8.35 -2.84 3.56
C LEU A 80 -9.12 -3.06 4.85
N LYS A 81 -10.46 -3.04 4.80
CA LYS A 81 -11.30 -3.28 5.98
C LYS A 81 -11.04 -4.65 6.59
N ALA A 82 -10.92 -5.68 5.75
CA ALA A 82 -10.56 -7.03 6.22
C ALA A 82 -9.11 -7.06 6.75
N TYR A 83 -8.17 -6.47 6.00
CA TYR A 83 -6.76 -6.50 6.36
C TYR A 83 -6.42 -5.75 7.67
N ILE A 84 -7.19 -4.74 8.06
CA ILE A 84 -6.94 -3.97 9.28
C ILE A 84 -7.69 -4.47 10.51
N GLU A 85 -8.42 -5.58 10.39
CA GLU A 85 -9.13 -6.18 11.51
C GLU A 85 -8.15 -6.56 12.63
N GLY A 86 -8.47 -6.17 13.87
CA GLY A 86 -7.63 -6.40 15.04
C GLY A 86 -6.34 -5.56 15.12
N LYS A 87 -6.10 -4.62 14.20
CA LYS A 87 -4.91 -3.75 14.22
C LYS A 87 -5.18 -2.41 14.91
N GLU A 88 -4.15 -1.88 15.57
CA GLU A 88 -4.22 -0.63 16.31
C GLU A 88 -4.01 0.59 15.40
N ASP A 89 -4.76 1.67 15.63
CA ASP A 89 -4.81 2.84 14.75
C ASP A 89 -3.46 3.51 14.50
N HIS A 90 -2.56 3.43 15.47
CA HIS A 90 -1.27 4.09 15.44
C HIS A 90 -0.20 3.29 14.68
N GLU A 91 -0.47 2.02 14.37
CA GLU A 91 0.45 1.12 13.69
C GLU A 91 0.60 1.49 12.22
N TYR A 92 1.80 1.24 11.67
CA TYR A 92 1.98 1.31 10.22
C TYR A 92 1.09 0.28 9.54
N LEU A 93 0.45 0.68 8.43
CA LEU A 93 -0.41 -0.20 7.65
C LEU A 93 0.40 -1.37 7.06
N PHE A 94 1.67 -1.12 6.71
CA PHE A 94 2.62 -2.11 6.20
C PHE A 94 3.92 -2.08 7.02
N LYS A 95 3.97 -2.87 8.10
CA LYS A 95 5.14 -2.96 8.99
C LYS A 95 6.27 -3.82 8.41
N SER A 96 7.52 -3.49 8.70
CA SER A 96 8.65 -4.42 8.53
C SER A 96 8.59 -5.55 9.58
N GLN A 97 9.46 -6.56 9.47
CA GLN A 97 9.47 -7.71 10.40
C GLN A 97 9.92 -7.38 11.86
N GLY A 98 10.25 -6.11 12.15
CA GLY A 98 10.69 -5.66 13.48
C GLY A 98 9.67 -4.77 14.22
N ILE A 99 10.17 -3.98 15.19
CA ILE A 99 9.35 -3.04 15.99
C ILE A 99 8.78 -1.94 15.08
N ASN A 100 7.45 -1.93 14.88
CA ASN A 100 6.60 -0.91 14.23
C ASN A 100 7.33 0.16 13.41
N LYS A 101 8.06 -0.28 12.39
CA LYS A 101 8.77 0.57 11.43
C LYS A 101 8.17 0.35 10.03
N PRO A 102 8.18 1.37 9.16
CA PRO A 102 7.78 1.17 7.78
C PRO A 102 8.79 0.24 7.09
N ILE A 103 8.34 -0.53 6.09
CA ILE A 103 9.25 -1.36 5.28
C ILE A 103 10.27 -0.46 4.58
N SER A 104 11.55 -0.80 4.74
CA SER A 104 12.66 -0.15 4.04
C SER A 104 13.12 -0.98 2.84
N ARG A 105 13.89 -0.36 1.93
CA ARG A 105 14.44 -1.03 0.73
C ARG A 105 15.32 -2.24 1.07
N VAL A 106 15.91 -2.28 2.26
CA VAL A 106 16.84 -3.34 2.70
C VAL A 106 16.19 -4.42 3.55
N ASP A 107 14.92 -4.27 3.94
CA ASP A 107 14.25 -5.21 4.86
C ASP A 107 13.73 -6.50 4.17
N GLY A 108 14.09 -6.71 2.89
CA GLY A 108 13.65 -7.82 2.06
C GLY A 108 14.78 -8.72 1.54
N LEU A 109 16.00 -8.57 2.10
CA LEU A 109 17.11 -9.52 1.95
C LEU A 109 17.23 -10.38 3.20
#